data_AF-A0A971RET4-F1
#
_entry.id   AF-A0A971RET4-F1
#
_cell.length_a   1.000
_cell.length_b   1.000
_cell.length_c   1.000
_cell.angle_alpha   90.00
_cell.angle_beta   90.00
_cell.angle_gamma   90.00
#
_symmetry.space_group_name_H-M   'P 1'
#
loop_
_entity.id
_entity.type
_entity.pdbx_description
1 polymer ?
#
loop_
_entity_poly.entity_id
_entity_poly.type
_entity_poly.pdbx_seq_one_letter_code
_entity_poly.pdbx_strand_id
1 'polypeptide(L)'
;AGPLDATDAWQLSDAEVRTRLAVYEDLVDKQQRDARFVGARIIETPALLGIRQTRFIRGEYTLTADDALKATPFADAIAMSPCPIIHYYGYRRYLEHEGYSIPYRCLVPLKVEQMLVAGRCISSEQQPYESHRAMVPMMAIGQAAGVAAALAAQGEVSPRALPAEPVRKALRQQGAYLP
;
A
#
# COMPACT_ATOMS: atom_id res chain seq x y z
N ALA A 1 -1.15 3.71 -23.01
CA ALA A 1 -2.18 4.35 -22.17
C ALA A 1 -1.56 4.65 -20.81
N GLY A 2 -1.86 5.81 -20.20
CA GLY A 2 -1.45 6.13 -18.84
C GLY A 2 -2.20 5.31 -17.79
N PRO A 3 -1.92 5.52 -16.49
CA PRO A 3 -2.69 4.90 -15.42
C PRO A 3 -4.16 5.35 -15.47
N LEU A 4 -5.07 4.42 -15.15
CA LEU A 4 -6.51 4.68 -15.08
C LEU A 4 -6.88 5.50 -13.84
N ASP A 5 -7.74 6.49 -14.02
CA ASP A 5 -8.35 7.22 -12.90
C ASP A 5 -9.58 6.46 -12.35
N ALA A 6 -9.45 5.89 -11.15
CA ALA A 6 -10.52 5.13 -10.50
C ALA A 6 -11.64 5.99 -9.86
N THR A 7 -11.64 7.31 -10.07
CA THR A 7 -12.76 8.21 -9.71
C THR A 7 -13.52 8.69 -10.94
N ASP A 8 -13.00 8.46 -12.14
CA ASP A 8 -13.68 8.72 -13.40
C ASP A 8 -14.50 7.50 -13.81
N ALA A 9 -15.83 7.66 -13.79
CA ALA A 9 -16.76 6.58 -14.14
C ALA A 9 -16.62 6.10 -15.59
N TRP A 10 -16.26 7.00 -16.52
CA TRP A 10 -16.09 6.65 -17.93
C TRP A 10 -14.83 5.82 -18.15
N GLN A 11 -13.72 6.21 -17.50
CA GLN A 11 -12.48 5.43 -17.56
C GLN A 11 -12.64 4.05 -16.94
N LEU A 12 -13.33 3.95 -15.79
CA LEU A 12 -13.64 2.65 -15.17
C LEU A 12 -14.48 1.76 -16.09
N SER A 13 -15.52 2.32 -16.70
CA SER A 13 -16.39 1.57 -17.62
C SER A 13 -15.62 1.10 -18.86
N ASP A 14 -14.82 1.97 -19.47
CA ASP A 14 -13.97 1.63 -20.62
C ASP A 14 -12.97 0.52 -20.26
N ALA A 15 -12.30 0.64 -19.11
CA ALA A 15 -11.35 -0.39 -18.69
C ALA A 15 -12.01 -1.72 -18.34
N GLU A 16 -13.22 -1.72 -17.77
CA GLU A 16 -13.95 -2.94 -17.52
C GLU A 16 -14.29 -3.66 -18.84
N VAL A 17 -14.81 -2.94 -19.83
CA VAL A 17 -15.11 -3.50 -21.16
C VAL A 17 -13.83 -4.03 -21.80
N ARG A 18 -12.77 -3.22 -21.84
CA ARG A 18 -11.48 -3.58 -22.45
C ARG A 18 -10.84 -4.79 -21.78
N THR A 19 -10.82 -4.84 -20.45
CA THR A 19 -10.27 -5.97 -19.70
C THR A 19 -11.10 -7.23 -19.91
N ARG A 20 -12.44 -7.13 -19.95
CA ARG A 20 -13.31 -8.28 -20.20
C ARG A 20 -13.10 -8.84 -21.60
N LEU A 21 -13.01 -7.98 -22.63
CA LEU A 21 -12.70 -8.41 -24.00
C LEU A 21 -11.32 -9.07 -24.10
N ALA A 22 -10.30 -8.50 -23.46
CA ALA A 22 -8.94 -9.06 -23.43
C ALA A 22 -8.88 -10.47 -22.82
N VAL A 23 -9.79 -10.82 -21.89
CA VAL A 23 -9.89 -12.19 -21.35
C VAL A 23 -10.37 -13.18 -22.41
N TYR A 24 -11.33 -12.79 -23.26
CA TYR A 24 -11.79 -13.64 -24.36
C TYR A 24 -10.72 -13.76 -25.46
N GLU A 25 -10.04 -12.66 -25.78
CA GLU A 25 -8.91 -12.66 -26.73
C GLU A 25 -7.79 -13.59 -26.24
N ASP A 26 -7.39 -13.50 -24.97
CA ASP A 26 -6.37 -14.38 -24.37
C ASP A 26 -6.78 -15.86 -24.37
N LEU A 27 -8.07 -16.18 -24.19
CA LEU A 27 -8.56 -17.56 -24.33
C LEU A 27 -8.41 -18.05 -25.78
N VAL A 28 -8.83 -17.24 -26.77
CA VAL A 28 -8.71 -17.58 -28.20
C VAL A 28 -7.24 -17.81 -28.57
N ASP A 29 -6.35 -16.93 -28.12
CA ASP A 29 -4.91 -17.06 -28.36
C ASP A 29 -4.34 -18.34 -27.73
N LYS A 30 -4.82 -18.74 -26.54
CA LYS A 30 -4.40 -19.99 -25.88
C LYS A 30 -4.93 -21.22 -26.62
N GLN A 31 -6.16 -21.17 -27.12
CA GLN A 31 -6.78 -22.23 -27.91
C GLN A 31 -6.05 -22.49 -29.23
N GLN A 32 -5.57 -21.44 -29.89
CA GLN A 32 -4.80 -21.56 -31.13
C GLN A 32 -3.39 -22.10 -30.90
N ARG A 33 -2.78 -21.78 -29.75
CA ARG A 33 -1.39 -22.16 -29.42
C ARG A 33 -1.26 -23.56 -28.81
N ASP A 34 -2.30 -24.07 -28.14
CA ASP A 34 -2.22 -25.30 -27.38
C ASP A 34 -3.55 -26.09 -27.39
N ALA A 35 -3.48 -27.30 -27.93
CA ALA A 35 -4.61 -28.21 -28.10
C ALA A 35 -5.37 -28.53 -26.80
N ARG A 36 -4.71 -28.40 -25.63
CA ARG A 36 -5.35 -28.61 -24.33
C ARG A 36 -6.45 -27.60 -24.03
N PHE A 37 -6.43 -26.42 -24.66
CA PHE A 37 -7.42 -25.37 -24.43
C PHE A 37 -8.59 -25.40 -25.40
N VAL A 38 -8.58 -26.22 -26.47
CA VAL A 38 -9.61 -26.22 -27.53
C VAL A 38 -11.04 -26.37 -26.99
N GLY A 39 -11.24 -27.17 -25.94
CA GLY A 39 -12.54 -27.32 -25.27
C GLY A 39 -12.79 -26.38 -24.09
N ALA A 40 -11.83 -25.53 -23.73
CA ALA A 40 -11.95 -24.59 -22.62
C ALA A 40 -12.93 -23.46 -22.96
N ARG A 41 -13.63 -22.96 -21.93
CA ARG A 41 -14.60 -21.87 -22.06
C ARG A 41 -14.54 -20.99 -20.82
N ILE A 42 -14.78 -19.69 -21.00
CA ILE A 42 -15.01 -18.76 -19.89
C ILE A 42 -16.41 -19.03 -19.33
N ILE A 43 -16.49 -19.41 -18.05
CA ILE A 43 -17.77 -19.59 -17.35
C ILE A 43 -18.31 -18.24 -16.89
N GLU A 44 -17.43 -17.42 -16.31
CA GLU A 44 -17.77 -16.13 -15.74
C GLU A 44 -16.52 -15.22 -15.72
N THR A 45 -16.76 -13.91 -15.79
CA THR A 45 -15.77 -12.88 -15.42
C THR A 45 -16.32 -12.08 -14.24
N PRO A 46 -15.47 -11.57 -13.33
CA PRO A 46 -15.94 -10.73 -12.23
C PRO A 46 -16.83 -9.56 -12.70
N ALA A 47 -17.83 -9.23 -11.87
CA ALA A 47 -18.77 -8.15 -12.15
C ALA A 47 -18.13 -6.75 -12.08
N LEU A 48 -16.98 -6.61 -11.41
CA LEU A 48 -16.27 -5.34 -11.24
C LEU A 48 -14.77 -5.52 -11.50
N LEU A 49 -14.16 -4.48 -12.07
CA LEU A 49 -12.72 -4.39 -12.22
C LEU A 49 -12.03 -4.29 -10.84
N GLY A 50 -11.07 -5.18 -10.60
CA GLY A 50 -10.29 -5.18 -9.36
C GLY A 50 -9.28 -4.03 -9.30
N ILE A 51 -9.61 -2.95 -8.59
CA ILE A 51 -8.69 -1.82 -8.40
C ILE A 51 -7.65 -2.13 -7.33
N ARG A 52 -6.40 -2.28 -7.76
CA ARG A 52 -5.29 -2.64 -6.87
C ARG A 52 -4.69 -1.45 -6.13
N GLN A 53 -4.64 -0.29 -6.77
CA GLN A 53 -3.99 0.91 -6.26
C GLN A 53 -4.80 2.14 -6.69
N THR A 54 -4.89 3.13 -5.80
CA THR A 54 -5.49 4.44 -6.10
C THR A 54 -4.52 5.56 -5.71
N ARG A 55 -4.92 6.43 -4.78
CA ARG A 55 -4.19 7.65 -4.43
C ARG A 55 -3.41 7.44 -3.15
N PHE A 56 -2.24 8.07 -3.09
CA PHE A 56 -1.47 8.26 -1.87
C PHE A 56 -1.54 9.72 -1.47
N ILE A 57 -1.58 9.99 -0.17
CA ILE A 57 -1.37 11.34 0.30
C ILE A 57 0.08 11.77 0.06
N ARG A 58 0.28 13.08 -0.07
CA ARG A 58 1.59 13.69 0.17
C ARG A 58 1.69 13.96 1.66
N GLY A 59 2.44 13.11 2.36
CA GLY A 59 2.74 13.28 3.76
C GLY A 59 4.00 14.10 3.98
N GLU A 60 4.37 14.32 5.23
CA GLU A 60 5.63 14.98 5.60
C GLU A 60 6.87 14.19 5.18
N TYR A 61 6.71 12.88 4.99
CA TYR A 61 7.70 12.02 4.36
C TYR A 61 7.03 11.10 3.34
N THR A 62 7.67 10.86 2.21
CA THR A 62 7.23 9.84 1.24
C THR A 62 8.19 8.67 1.31
N LEU A 63 7.70 7.51 1.74
CA LEU A 63 8.51 6.28 1.81
C LEU A 63 8.97 5.88 0.40
N THR A 64 10.27 5.77 0.19
CA THR A 64 10.85 5.47 -1.13
C THR A 64 11.17 3.99 -1.31
N ALA A 65 11.34 3.57 -2.57
CA ALA A 65 11.87 2.24 -2.88
C ALA A 65 13.26 2.02 -2.25
N ASP A 66 14.12 3.04 -2.28
CA ASP A 66 15.47 2.98 -1.72
C ASP A 66 15.46 2.77 -0.22
N ASP A 67 14.56 3.44 0.51
CA ASP A 67 14.39 3.24 1.95
C ASP A 67 14.05 1.80 2.30
N ALA A 68 13.13 1.24 1.51
CA ALA A 68 12.63 -0.10 1.72
C ALA A 68 13.65 -1.18 1.33
N LEU A 69 14.53 -0.92 0.35
CA LEU A 69 15.58 -1.83 -0.10
C LEU A 69 16.84 -1.79 0.77
N LYS A 70 17.16 -0.64 1.36
CA LYS A 70 18.34 -0.44 2.21
C LYS A 70 18.05 -0.64 3.70
N ALA A 71 16.81 -0.96 4.06
CA ALA A 71 16.32 -0.94 5.43
C ALA A 71 16.67 0.35 6.18
N THR A 72 16.42 1.52 5.56
CA THR A 72 16.78 2.81 6.15
C THR A 72 16.21 2.91 7.57
N PRO A 73 17.04 3.20 8.59
CA PRO A 73 16.57 3.38 9.95
C PRO A 73 15.88 4.74 10.08
N PHE A 74 14.73 4.77 10.76
CA PHE A 74 14.01 6.00 11.06
C PHE A 74 13.81 6.13 12.56
N ALA A 75 14.22 7.27 13.13
CA ALA A 75 14.00 7.58 14.54
C ALA A 75 12.50 7.63 14.90
N ASP A 76 11.66 7.93 13.90
CA ASP A 76 10.21 7.97 13.99
C ASP A 76 9.52 6.73 13.42
N ALA A 77 10.19 5.57 13.35
CA ALA A 77 9.59 4.31 12.89
C ALA A 77 8.42 3.86 13.77
N ILE A 78 7.25 3.62 13.16
CA ILE A 78 6.00 3.20 13.86
C ILE A 78 5.45 1.85 13.40
N ALA A 79 5.96 1.32 12.30
CA ALA A 79 5.60 0.01 11.79
C ALA A 79 6.75 -0.56 10.98
N MET A 80 6.71 -1.87 10.72
CA MET A 80 7.65 -2.54 9.83
C MET A 80 6.91 -3.35 8.78
N SER A 81 7.53 -3.45 7.61
CA SER A 81 7.11 -4.41 6.59
C SER A 81 8.21 -5.42 6.33
N PRO A 82 7.96 -6.72 6.56
CA PRO A 82 8.86 -7.81 6.15
C PRO A 82 8.56 -8.30 4.73
N CYS A 83 7.61 -7.69 4.04
CA CYS A 83 7.12 -8.20 2.76
C CYS A 83 8.05 -7.81 1.60
N PRO A 84 8.20 -8.66 0.57
CA PRO A 84 8.99 -8.34 -0.62
C PRO A 84 8.40 -7.15 -1.38
N ILE A 85 9.26 -6.40 -2.06
CA ILE A 85 8.83 -5.33 -2.98
C ILE A 85 8.48 -5.96 -4.31
N ILE A 86 7.30 -5.63 -4.83
CA ILE A 86 6.80 -6.18 -6.10
C ILE A 86 6.71 -5.05 -7.12
N HIS A 87 7.30 -5.24 -8.29
CA HIS A 87 7.00 -4.39 -9.43
C HIS A 87 5.74 -4.88 -10.15
N TYR A 88 4.98 -3.95 -10.75
CA TYR A 88 3.67 -4.18 -11.38
C TYR A 88 3.66 -5.22 -12.55
N TYR A 89 4.80 -5.82 -12.88
CA TYR A 89 4.95 -6.88 -13.91
C TYR A 89 5.53 -8.19 -13.37
N GLY A 90 5.28 -8.52 -12.10
CA GLY A 90 5.54 -9.86 -11.56
C GLY A 90 6.96 -10.12 -11.07
N TYR A 91 7.87 -9.14 -11.15
CA TYR A 91 9.15 -9.25 -10.48
C TYR A 91 8.98 -9.00 -8.97
N ARG A 92 9.16 -10.06 -8.18
CA ARG A 92 9.25 -9.98 -6.71
C ARG A 92 10.72 -9.82 -6.33
N ARG A 93 11.07 -8.65 -5.80
CA ARG A 93 12.36 -8.42 -5.17
C ARG A 93 12.23 -8.76 -3.69
N TYR A 94 12.80 -9.89 -3.29
CA TYR A 94 12.95 -10.22 -1.88
C TYR A 94 13.92 -9.25 -1.21
N LEU A 95 13.65 -8.94 0.05
CA LEU A 95 14.51 -8.10 0.86
C LEU A 95 15.75 -8.89 1.27
N GLU A 96 16.90 -8.23 1.30
CA GLU A 96 18.16 -8.80 1.80
C GLU A 96 18.32 -8.61 3.32
N HIS A 97 17.25 -8.15 3.98
CA HIS A 97 17.12 -7.84 5.40
C HIS A 97 15.74 -8.30 5.91
N GLU A 98 15.55 -8.33 7.23
CA GLU A 98 14.33 -8.89 7.86
C GLU A 98 13.06 -8.04 7.64
N GLY A 99 13.22 -6.77 7.32
CA GLY A 99 12.14 -5.85 6.99
C GLY A 99 12.62 -4.41 6.99
N TYR A 100 11.79 -3.49 6.53
CA TYR A 100 12.07 -2.06 6.55
C TYR A 100 11.06 -1.32 7.43
N SER A 101 11.50 -0.16 7.94
CA SER A 101 10.70 0.68 8.82
C SER A 101 9.80 1.64 8.05
N ILE A 102 8.63 1.93 8.60
CA ILE A 102 7.68 2.91 8.08
C ILE A 102 7.63 4.07 9.08
N PRO A 103 8.13 5.27 8.70
CA PRO A 103 8.17 6.42 9.61
C PRO A 103 6.78 7.03 9.83
N TYR A 104 6.56 7.60 11.01
CA TYR A 104 5.32 8.25 11.40
C TYR A 104 4.90 9.36 10.44
N ARG A 105 5.87 10.12 9.91
CA ARG A 105 5.64 11.20 8.93
C ARG A 105 4.98 10.75 7.62
N CYS A 106 4.96 9.44 7.30
CA CYS A 106 4.18 8.91 6.18
C CYS A 106 2.67 9.03 6.38
N LEU A 107 2.21 9.11 7.64
CA LEU A 107 0.79 9.14 8.00
C LEU A 107 0.26 10.59 8.11
N VAL A 108 1.15 11.59 8.24
CA VAL A 108 0.79 13.00 8.49
C VAL A 108 0.67 13.75 7.16
N PRO A 109 -0.52 14.23 6.76
CA PRO A 109 -0.69 14.98 5.51
C PRO A 109 0.05 16.33 5.53
N LEU A 110 0.67 16.69 4.41
CA LEU A 110 1.44 17.93 4.28
C LEU A 110 0.59 19.22 4.37
N LYS A 111 -0.67 19.16 3.93
CA LYS A 111 -1.53 20.35 3.76
C LYS A 111 -2.75 20.40 4.69
N VAL A 112 -2.97 19.37 5.49
CA VAL A 112 -4.17 19.25 6.33
C VAL A 112 -3.73 19.04 7.77
N GLU A 113 -4.22 19.89 8.68
CA GLU A 113 -3.97 19.79 10.12
C GLU A 113 -4.94 18.81 10.79
N GLN A 114 -4.64 18.42 12.02
CA GLN A 114 -5.53 17.60 12.88
C GLN A 114 -5.97 16.29 12.24
N MET A 115 -5.17 15.74 11.31
CA MET A 115 -5.52 14.55 10.55
C MET A 115 -4.35 13.58 10.51
N LEU A 116 -4.67 12.29 10.67
CA LEU A 116 -3.79 11.18 10.32
C LEU A 116 -4.47 10.35 9.24
N VAL A 117 -3.67 9.83 8.33
CA VAL A 117 -4.12 8.88 7.31
C VAL A 117 -3.46 7.55 7.59
N ALA A 118 -4.28 6.50 7.68
CA ALA A 118 -3.85 5.14 7.93
C ALA A 118 -4.25 4.22 6.79
N GLY A 119 -3.49 3.16 6.59
CA GLY A 119 -3.77 2.11 5.62
C GLY A 119 -3.07 2.32 4.27
N ARG A 120 -3.72 1.87 3.20
CA ARG A 120 -3.12 1.76 1.85
C ARG A 120 -2.77 3.11 1.21
N CYS A 121 -3.36 4.20 1.69
CA CYS A 121 -3.22 5.54 1.11
C CYS A 121 -2.17 6.43 1.79
N ILE A 122 -1.36 5.88 2.71
CA ILE A 122 -0.23 6.61 3.33
C ILE A 122 0.78 7.09 2.27
N SER A 123 1.62 8.04 2.64
CA SER A 123 2.60 8.61 1.74
C SER A 123 3.74 7.66 1.42
N SER A 124 3.76 7.18 0.18
CA SER A 124 4.62 6.11 -0.28
C SER A 124 4.82 6.19 -1.79
N GLU A 125 5.96 5.74 -2.29
CA GLU A 125 6.11 5.36 -3.68
C GLU A 125 5.36 4.04 -3.96
N GLN A 126 5.15 3.73 -5.24
CA GLN A 126 4.40 2.54 -5.66
C GLN A 126 5.12 1.23 -5.26
N GLN A 127 6.44 1.20 -5.32
CA GLN A 127 7.24 0.01 -5.03
C GLN A 127 7.10 -0.42 -3.55
N PRO A 128 7.38 0.43 -2.54
CA PRO A 128 7.16 0.06 -1.14
C PRO A 128 5.67 -0.17 -0.82
N TYR A 129 4.75 0.49 -1.53
CA TYR A 129 3.31 0.22 -1.39
C TYR A 129 2.95 -1.23 -1.68
N GLU A 130 3.51 -1.83 -2.73
CA GLU A 130 3.23 -3.23 -3.07
C GLU A 130 3.65 -4.23 -1.98
N SER A 131 4.56 -3.82 -1.08
CA SER A 131 4.97 -4.55 0.10
C SER A 131 4.09 -4.22 1.32
N HIS A 132 4.05 -2.95 1.76
CA HIS A 132 3.36 -2.58 3.00
C HIS A 132 1.85 -2.69 2.94
N ARG A 133 1.23 -2.74 1.75
CA ARG A 133 -0.22 -3.00 1.61
C ARG A 133 -0.65 -4.40 2.04
N ALA A 134 0.28 -5.29 2.36
CA ALA A 134 -0.03 -6.59 2.93
C ALA A 134 -0.77 -6.45 4.28
N MET A 135 -1.48 -7.50 4.68
CA MET A 135 -2.35 -7.44 5.86
C MET A 135 -1.58 -7.09 7.14
N VAL A 136 -0.41 -7.72 7.35
CA VAL A 136 0.37 -7.55 8.59
C VAL A 136 0.91 -6.12 8.75
N PRO A 137 1.61 -5.51 7.77
CA PRO A 137 2.06 -4.12 7.91
C PRO A 137 0.89 -3.13 8.00
N MET A 138 -0.23 -3.40 7.31
CA MET A 138 -1.44 -2.57 7.43
C MET A 138 -2.03 -2.60 8.84
N MET A 139 -2.04 -3.75 9.51
CA MET A 139 -2.46 -3.85 10.90
C MET A 139 -1.55 -3.03 11.81
N ALA A 140 -0.22 -3.12 11.62
CA ALA A 140 0.75 -2.35 12.40
C ALA A 140 0.61 -0.83 12.18
N ILE A 141 0.45 -0.38 10.93
CA ILE A 141 0.18 1.04 10.60
C ILE A 141 -1.13 1.51 11.24
N GLY A 142 -2.18 0.69 11.17
CA GLY A 142 -3.49 1.00 11.78
C GLY A 142 -3.39 1.16 13.30
N GLN A 143 -2.70 0.24 13.97
CA GLN A 143 -2.44 0.32 15.42
C GLN A 143 -1.68 1.60 15.77
N ALA A 144 -0.57 1.87 15.06
CA ALA A 144 0.24 3.06 15.26
C ALA A 144 -0.55 4.36 15.08
N ALA A 145 -1.36 4.45 14.03
CA ALA A 145 -2.20 5.61 13.78
C ALA A 145 -3.23 5.83 14.90
N GLY A 146 -3.85 4.75 15.41
CA GLY A 146 -4.80 4.81 16.52
C GLY A 146 -4.14 5.27 17.83
N VAL A 147 -2.96 4.72 18.16
CA VAL A 147 -2.16 5.13 19.33
C VAL A 147 -1.76 6.60 19.21
N ALA A 148 -1.27 7.03 18.04
CA ALA A 148 -0.90 8.42 17.81
C ALA A 148 -2.10 9.36 17.92
N ALA A 149 -3.25 9.01 17.36
CA ALA A 149 -4.47 9.81 17.48
C ALA A 149 -4.92 9.96 18.95
N ALA A 150 -4.86 8.88 19.74
CA ALA A 150 -5.22 8.92 21.15
C ALA A 150 -4.25 9.80 21.97
N LEU A 151 -2.94 9.69 21.74
CA LEU A 151 -1.93 10.50 22.42
C LEU A 151 -2.01 11.98 22.01
N ALA A 152 -2.25 12.27 20.73
CA ALA A 152 -2.47 13.62 20.23
C ALA A 152 -3.67 14.27 20.92
N ALA A 153 -4.79 13.55 21.02
CA ALA A 153 -6.00 14.03 21.69
C ALA A 153 -5.78 14.25 23.19
N GLN A 154 -5.12 13.33 23.89
CA GLN A 154 -4.83 13.45 25.33
C GLN A 154 -3.85 14.58 25.66
N GLY A 155 -2.85 14.79 24.80
CA GLY A 155 -1.85 15.84 24.99
C GLY A 155 -2.27 17.21 24.45
N GLU A 156 -3.47 17.33 23.88
CA GLU A 156 -3.95 18.54 23.18
C GLU A 156 -2.95 19.06 22.13
N VAL A 157 -2.24 18.16 21.45
CA VAL A 157 -1.29 18.49 20.38
C VAL A 157 -1.80 17.99 19.04
N SER A 158 -1.42 18.66 17.96
CA SER A 158 -1.73 18.16 16.62
C SER A 158 -0.98 16.86 16.34
N PRO A 159 -1.52 15.95 15.50
CA PRO A 159 -0.79 14.76 15.09
C PRO A 159 0.56 15.08 14.45
N ARG A 160 0.68 16.25 13.80
CA ARG A 160 1.94 16.76 13.25
C ARG A 160 2.94 17.17 14.32
N ALA A 161 2.48 17.84 15.37
CA ALA A 161 3.32 18.29 16.47
C ALA A 161 3.63 17.18 17.49
N LEU A 162 2.94 16.04 17.40
CA LEU A 162 3.15 14.90 18.29
C LEU A 162 4.54 14.29 18.06
N PRO A 163 5.41 14.25 19.08
CA PRO A 163 6.67 13.51 18.98
C PRO A 163 6.41 12.02 18.76
N ALA A 164 7.21 11.36 17.92
CA ALA A 164 7.04 9.94 17.64
C ALA A 164 7.37 9.04 18.85
N GLU A 165 8.21 9.49 19.78
CA GLU A 165 8.71 8.62 20.84
C GLU A 165 7.65 8.13 21.84
N PRO A 166 6.71 8.97 22.31
CA PRO A 166 5.54 8.49 23.05
C PRO A 166 4.74 7.40 22.31
N VAL A 167 4.56 7.55 20.99
CA VAL A 167 3.87 6.56 20.15
C VAL A 167 4.66 5.25 20.10
N ARG A 168 5.97 5.32 19.83
CA ARG A 168 6.87 4.16 19.80
C ARG A 168 6.90 3.43 21.14
N LYS A 169 6.96 4.17 22.25
CA LYS A 169 6.92 3.60 23.60
C LYS A 169 5.61 2.85 23.86
N ALA A 170 4.47 3.45 23.54
CA ALA A 170 3.16 2.83 23.70
C ALA A 170 3.02 1.57 22.82
N LEU A 171 3.51 1.62 21.58
CA LEU A 171 3.53 0.46 20.68
C LEU A 171 4.37 -0.69 21.23
N ARG A 172 5.59 -0.41 21.72
CA ARG A 172 6.45 -1.42 22.37
C ARG A 172 5.79 -2.02 23.62
N GLN A 173 5.12 -1.21 24.43
CA GLN A 173 4.36 -1.70 25.60
C GLN A 173 3.19 -2.61 25.19
N GLN A 174 2.62 -2.40 24.00
CA GLN A 174 1.60 -3.26 23.41
C GLN A 174 2.18 -4.48 22.67
N GLY A 175 3.49 -4.71 22.76
CA GLY A 175 4.17 -5.87 22.16
C GLY A 175 4.61 -5.69 20.71
N ALA A 176 4.55 -4.46 20.15
CA ALA A 176 5.06 -4.21 18.80
C ALA A 176 6.60 -4.23 18.77
N TYR A 177 7.16 -4.83 17.73
CA TYR A 177 8.58 -4.75 17.43
C TYR A 177 8.86 -3.49 16.59
N LEU A 178 9.77 -2.64 17.07
CA LEU A 178 10.25 -1.44 16.39
C LEU A 178 11.77 -1.32 16.60
N PRO A 179 12.56 -1.08 15.52
CA PRO A 179 14.00 -0.90 15.62
C PRO A 179 14.35 0.38 16.37
#